data_AF-A0A099JV81-F1
#
_entry.id   AF-A0A099JV81-F1
#
_cell.length_a   1.000
_cell.length_b   1.000
_cell.length_c   1.000
_cell.angle_alpha   90.00
_cell.angle_beta   90.00
_cell.angle_gamma   90.00
#
_symmetry.space_group_name_H-M   'P 1'
#
loop_
_entity.id
_entity.type
_entity.pdbx_description
1 polymer ?
#
loop_
_entity_poly.entity_id
_entity_poly.type
_entity_poly.pdbx_seq_one_letter_code
_entity_poly.pdbx_strand_id
1 'polypeptide(L)'
;MLTRRHKESEHGYTLVELIVYSSLLIVVVSVVAGLFISGLTTTNRVQAMTAATTSGQVVVDSVETNVRNASGFRLTTPSGSDQLLVARTAKRDEALSWQCVAWYYSAAGNGSIRFKQSPWEILTPTPAELLTWTLVQRGIKPVPGTPIFSSTGQQVTMKFNSLVGVHPPVMISSSATSRAGAPGSPIC
;
A
#
# COMPACT_ATOMS: atom_id res chain seq x y z
N MET A 1 19.00 -2.48 -84.33
CA MET A 1 19.24 -2.71 -82.88
C MET A 1 18.41 -1.68 -82.12
N LEU A 2 17.30 -2.12 -81.51
CA LEU A 2 16.27 -1.26 -80.90
C LEU A 2 16.65 -0.91 -79.45
N THR A 3 16.99 0.35 -79.17
CA THR A 3 17.10 0.89 -77.81
C THR A 3 15.79 1.61 -77.45
N ARG A 4 14.85 0.86 -76.88
CA ARG A 4 13.62 1.40 -76.29
C ARG A 4 13.98 2.14 -75.00
N ARG A 5 14.14 3.47 -75.08
CA ARG A 5 14.40 4.33 -73.94
C ARG A 5 13.15 4.31 -73.02
N HIS A 6 13.25 3.66 -71.88
CA HIS A 6 12.24 3.77 -70.83
C HIS A 6 12.36 5.20 -70.28
N LYS A 7 11.36 6.03 -70.57
CA LYS A 7 11.26 7.37 -69.99
C LYS A 7 10.70 7.15 -68.59
N GLU A 8 11.58 7.00 -67.61
CA GLU A 8 11.19 7.09 -66.20
C GLU A 8 10.57 8.47 -66.02
N SER A 9 9.27 8.49 -65.74
CA SER A 9 8.57 9.70 -65.39
C SER A 9 9.05 10.13 -64.01
N GLU A 10 10.05 11.01 -63.95
CA GLU A 10 10.38 11.75 -62.74
C GLU A 10 9.23 12.71 -62.40
N HIS A 11 8.22 12.18 -61.72
CA HIS A 11 7.17 12.98 -61.10
C HIS A 11 7.72 13.55 -59.79
N GLY A 12 8.20 14.79 -59.83
CA GLY A 12 8.54 15.54 -58.63
C GLY A 12 7.29 15.73 -57.75
N TYR A 13 7.44 15.51 -56.45
CA TYR A 13 6.36 15.69 -55.48
C TYR A 13 5.84 17.12 -55.50
N THR A 14 4.52 17.27 -55.55
CA THR A 14 3.89 18.59 -55.49
C THR A 14 3.89 19.11 -54.06
N LEU A 15 4.00 20.43 -53.88
CA LEU A 15 4.05 21.08 -52.55
C LEU A 15 2.78 20.77 -51.73
N VAL A 16 1.63 20.67 -52.40
CA VAL A 16 0.35 20.28 -51.79
C VAL A 16 0.37 18.85 -51.26
N GLU A 17 0.98 17.91 -51.98
CA GLU A 17 1.07 16.52 -51.57
C GLU A 17 1.92 16.36 -50.29
N LEU A 18 3.02 17.13 -50.18
CA LEU A 18 3.87 17.15 -48.99
C LEU A 18 3.14 17.74 -47.77
N ILE A 19 2.32 18.78 -47.96
CA ILE A 19 1.48 19.35 -46.89
C ILE A 19 0.43 18.33 -46.43
N VAL A 20 -0.23 17.63 -47.36
CA VAL A 20 -1.22 16.60 -47.02
C VAL A 20 -0.56 15.48 -46.23
N TYR A 21 0.59 14.96 -46.66
CA TYR A 21 1.31 13.93 -45.91
C TYR A 21 1.78 14.40 -44.54
N SER A 22 2.28 15.63 -44.43
CA SER A 22 2.70 16.21 -43.15
C SER A 22 1.52 16.36 -42.19
N SER A 23 0.35 16.79 -42.69
CA SER A 23 -0.87 16.91 -41.89
C SER A 23 -1.38 15.54 -41.42
N LEU A 24 -1.35 14.53 -42.29
CA LEU A 24 -1.73 13.16 -41.97
C LEU A 24 -0.77 12.54 -40.94
N LEU A 25 0.53 12.80 -41.08
CA LEU A 25 1.55 12.36 -40.12
C LEU A 25 1.32 12.96 -38.73
N ILE A 26 0.99 14.25 -38.63
CA ILE A 26 0.68 14.90 -37.34
C ILE A 26 -0.53 14.22 -36.68
N VAL A 27 -1.57 13.91 -37.45
CA VAL A 27 -2.75 13.20 -36.93
C VAL A 27 -2.34 11.83 -36.39
N VAL A 28 -1.59 11.03 -37.15
CA VAL A 28 -1.12 9.72 -36.70
C VAL A 28 -0.26 9.82 -35.44
N VAL A 29 0.71 10.74 -35.41
CA VAL A 29 1.57 10.94 -34.23
C VAL A 29 0.76 11.37 -33.02
N SER A 30 -0.25 12.23 -33.19
CA SER A 30 -1.10 12.68 -32.08
C SER A 30 -1.89 11.52 -31.45
N VAL A 31 -2.40 10.59 -32.27
CA VAL A 31 -3.09 9.38 -31.80
C VAL A 31 -2.11 8.48 -31.04
N VAL A 32 -0.93 8.23 -31.61
CA VAL A 32 0.11 7.40 -30.98
C VAL A 32 0.58 8.02 -29.66
N ALA A 33 0.81 9.33 -29.62
CA ALA A 33 1.18 10.06 -28.41
C ALA A 33 0.08 9.98 -27.34
N GLY A 34 -1.18 10.11 -27.73
CA GLY A 34 -2.33 9.95 -26.83
C GLY A 34 -2.42 8.54 -26.23
N LEU A 35 -2.20 7.51 -27.04
CA LEU A 35 -2.15 6.11 -26.57
C LEU A 35 -0.97 5.89 -25.62
N PHE A 36 0.21 6.44 -25.94
CA PHE A 36 1.39 6.33 -25.10
C PHE A 36 1.20 6.99 -23.73
N ILE A 37 0.67 8.21 -23.68
CA ILE A 37 0.36 8.93 -22.43
C ILE A 37 -0.67 8.14 -21.61
N SER A 38 -1.73 7.65 -22.27
CA SER A 38 -2.76 6.84 -21.62
C SER A 38 -2.17 5.55 -21.02
N GLY A 39 -1.25 4.89 -21.74
CA GLY A 39 -0.52 3.73 -21.25
C GLY A 39 0.31 4.04 -20.00
N LEU A 40 1.08 5.13 -20.02
CA LEU A 40 1.89 5.55 -18.86
C LEU A 40 1.05 5.82 -17.62
N THR A 41 -0.06 6.56 -17.77
CA THR A 41 -0.96 6.86 -16.64
C THR A 41 -1.60 5.59 -16.05
N THR A 42 -1.97 4.63 -16.90
CA THR A 42 -2.54 3.36 -16.48
C THR A 42 -1.51 2.52 -15.71
N THR A 43 -0.29 2.41 -16.22
CA THR A 43 0.81 1.71 -15.55
C THR A 43 1.10 2.29 -14.18
N ASN A 44 1.23 3.62 -14.07
CA ASN A 44 1.47 4.29 -12.79
C ASN A 44 0.33 4.03 -11.79
N ARG A 45 -0.92 4.05 -12.26
CA ARG A 45 -2.10 3.76 -11.42
C ARG A 45 -2.10 2.31 -10.93
N VAL A 46 -1.82 1.35 -11.80
CA VAL A 46 -1.75 -0.08 -11.42
C VAL A 46 -0.62 -0.31 -10.42
N GLN A 47 0.57 0.24 -10.66
CA GLN A 47 1.70 0.13 -9.72
C GLN A 47 1.35 0.71 -8.35
N ALA A 48 0.68 1.86 -8.31
CA ALA A 48 0.25 2.53 -7.10
C ALA A 48 -0.79 1.69 -6.31
N MET A 49 -1.79 1.14 -7.01
CA MET A 49 -2.78 0.23 -6.41
C MET A 49 -2.14 -1.05 -5.88
N THR A 50 -1.19 -1.63 -6.62
CA THR A 50 -0.42 -2.80 -6.17
C THR A 50 0.38 -2.47 -4.92
N ALA A 51 1.09 -1.35 -4.88
CA ALA A 51 1.84 -0.91 -3.70
C ALA A 51 0.93 -0.68 -2.48
N ALA A 52 -0.23 -0.05 -2.68
CA ALA A 52 -1.25 0.15 -1.64
C ALA A 52 -1.77 -1.17 -1.08
N THR A 53 -1.96 -2.17 -1.95
CA THR A 53 -2.43 -3.51 -1.57
C THR A 53 -1.32 -4.26 -0.83
N THR A 54 -0.13 -4.38 -1.42
CA THR A 54 1.00 -5.12 -0.83
C THR A 54 1.38 -4.56 0.54
N SER A 55 1.51 -3.24 0.69
CA SER A 55 1.82 -2.63 2.00
C SER A 55 0.74 -2.90 3.05
N GLY A 56 -0.54 -2.87 2.65
CA GLY A 56 -1.66 -3.21 3.51
C GLY A 56 -1.73 -4.68 3.90
N GLN A 57 -1.38 -5.58 2.98
CA GLN A 57 -1.25 -7.00 3.30
C GLN A 57 -0.09 -7.25 4.27
N VAL A 58 1.03 -6.53 4.16
CA VAL A 58 2.11 -6.63 5.15
C VAL A 58 1.64 -6.26 6.56
N VAL A 59 0.80 -5.22 6.71
CA VAL A 59 0.18 -4.89 8.01
C VAL A 59 -0.71 -6.03 8.49
N VAL A 60 -1.60 -6.54 7.64
CA VAL A 60 -2.53 -7.62 7.98
C VAL A 60 -1.79 -8.88 8.38
N ASP A 61 -0.84 -9.35 7.56
CA ASP A 61 -0.05 -10.54 7.79
C ASP A 61 0.77 -10.43 9.08
N SER A 62 1.35 -9.25 9.34
CA SER A 62 2.09 -8.97 10.57
C SER A 62 1.18 -9.11 11.79
N VAL A 63 0.03 -8.44 11.80
CA VAL A 63 -0.91 -8.52 12.93
C VAL A 63 -1.45 -9.93 13.08
N GLU A 64 -1.90 -10.57 12.00
CA GLU A 64 -2.44 -11.93 12.04
C GLU A 64 -1.44 -12.94 12.58
N THR A 65 -0.22 -12.93 12.06
CA THR A 65 0.82 -13.88 12.44
C THR A 65 1.14 -13.77 13.92
N ASN A 66 1.25 -12.54 14.43
CA ASN A 66 1.62 -12.31 15.82
C ASN A 66 0.43 -12.46 16.78
N VAL A 67 -0.77 -12.01 16.42
CA VAL A 67 -1.97 -12.18 17.25
C VAL A 67 -2.36 -13.67 17.35
N ARG A 68 -2.26 -14.45 16.27
CA ARG A 68 -2.53 -15.90 16.33
C ARG A 68 -1.62 -16.64 17.31
N ASN A 69 -0.38 -16.16 17.50
CA ASN A 69 0.61 -16.72 18.42
C ASN A 69 0.74 -15.92 19.72
N ALA A 70 -0.20 -15.01 20.00
CA ALA A 70 -0.17 -14.19 21.19
C ALA A 70 -0.70 -14.93 22.42
N SER A 71 -0.07 -14.73 23.58
CA SER A 71 -0.65 -15.08 24.87
C SER A 71 -1.67 -14.05 25.35
N GLY A 72 -1.57 -12.82 24.86
CA GLY A 72 -2.50 -11.74 25.13
C GLY A 72 -2.18 -10.51 24.28
N PHE A 73 -3.16 -9.63 24.14
CA PHE A 73 -3.02 -8.35 23.46
C PHE A 73 -3.87 -7.27 24.13
N ARG A 74 -3.47 -6.02 23.95
CA ARG A 74 -4.12 -4.82 24.47
C ARG A 74 -4.23 -3.79 23.35
N LEU A 75 -5.46 -3.31 23.13
CA LEU A 75 -5.74 -2.20 22.23
C LEU A 75 -6.05 -0.96 23.08
N THR A 76 -5.30 0.12 22.87
CA THR A 76 -5.50 1.42 23.54
C THR A 76 -5.65 2.54 22.52
N THR A 77 -6.15 3.69 22.98
CA THR A 77 -6.30 4.91 22.19
C THR A 77 -5.46 6.01 22.85
N PRO A 78 -4.17 6.13 22.48
CA PRO A 78 -3.24 7.09 23.08
C PRO A 78 -3.69 8.56 23.05
N SER A 79 -4.25 8.99 21.92
CA SER A 79 -4.62 10.37 21.66
C SER A 79 -5.61 10.45 20.51
N GLY A 80 -6.74 11.16 20.70
CA GLY A 80 -7.74 11.37 19.65
C GLY A 80 -8.19 10.07 18.98
N SER A 81 -7.91 9.94 17.69
CA SER A 81 -8.23 8.76 16.86
C SER A 81 -7.03 7.83 16.60
N ASP A 82 -5.89 8.09 17.25
CA ASP A 82 -4.73 7.20 17.17
C ASP A 82 -5.00 5.91 17.93
N GLN A 83 -4.40 4.81 17.48
CA GLN A 83 -4.61 3.50 18.09
C GLN A 83 -3.28 2.80 18.31
N LEU A 84 -3.15 2.13 19.45
CA LEU A 84 -1.99 1.33 19.79
C LEU A 84 -2.44 -0.09 20.11
N LEU A 85 -2.06 -1.03 19.25
CA LEU A 85 -2.24 -2.46 19.49
C LEU A 85 -0.90 -3.03 19.95
N VAL A 86 -0.87 -3.63 21.14
CA VAL A 86 0.31 -4.33 21.68
C VAL A 86 -0.06 -5.79 21.89
N ALA A 87 0.79 -6.72 21.46
CA ALA A 87 0.62 -8.15 21.68
C ALA A 87 1.91 -8.77 22.23
N ARG A 88 1.76 -9.74 23.15
CA ARG A 88 2.86 -10.60 23.60
C ARG A 88 2.79 -11.89 22.81
N THR A 89 3.72 -12.08 21.88
CA THR A 89 3.75 -13.20 20.93
C THR A 89 4.92 -14.14 21.22
N ALA A 90 4.71 -15.43 21.00
CA ALA A 90 5.80 -16.39 20.98
C ALA A 90 6.70 -16.12 19.77
N LYS A 91 8.02 -16.13 19.97
CA LYS A 91 9.02 -16.18 18.91
C LYS A 91 9.07 -17.58 18.30
N ARG A 92 9.38 -17.65 17.01
CA ARG A 92 9.57 -18.90 16.27
C ARG A 92 11.05 -19.25 16.18
N ASP A 93 11.70 -19.39 17.33
CA ASP A 93 13.10 -19.80 17.43
C ASP A 93 13.19 -21.25 17.97
N GLU A 94 14.38 -21.86 17.97
CA GLU A 94 14.60 -23.24 18.46
C GLU A 94 14.15 -23.42 19.93
N ALA A 95 14.21 -22.35 20.73
CA ALA A 95 13.68 -22.30 22.08
C ALA A 95 12.47 -21.36 22.17
N LEU A 96 11.42 -21.81 22.84
CA LEU A 96 10.23 -20.99 23.10
C LEU A 96 10.62 -19.75 23.91
N SER A 97 10.56 -18.58 23.28
CA SER A 97 10.75 -17.29 23.93
C SER A 97 9.60 -16.35 23.59
N TRP A 98 9.34 -15.38 24.46
CA TRP A 98 8.27 -14.40 24.28
C TRP A 98 8.86 -13.06 23.88
N GLN A 99 8.12 -12.32 23.04
CA GLN A 99 8.45 -10.96 22.67
C GLN A 99 7.19 -10.12 22.59
N CYS A 100 7.38 -8.81 22.70
CA CYS A 100 6.31 -7.86 22.58
C CYS A 100 6.40 -7.13 21.25
N VAL A 101 5.26 -7.05 20.60
CA VAL A 101 5.12 -6.43 19.29
C VAL A 101 4.00 -5.41 19.38
N ALA A 102 4.16 -4.30 18.69
CA ALA A 102 3.21 -3.22 18.71
C ALA A 102 3.00 -2.62 17.33
N TRP A 103 1.76 -2.23 17.06
CA TRP A 103 1.36 -1.44 15.91
C TRP A 103 0.73 -0.16 16.39
N TYR A 104 1.26 0.97 15.93
CA TYR A 104 0.74 2.30 16.21
C TYR A 104 0.12 2.87 14.94
N TYR A 105 -1.19 3.09 14.96
CA TYR A 105 -1.87 3.90 13.97
C TYR A 105 -1.88 5.36 14.41
N SER A 106 -1.33 6.24 13.56
CA SER A 106 -1.49 7.68 13.69
C SER A 106 -2.45 8.18 12.64
N ALA A 107 -3.46 8.95 13.06
CA ALA A 107 -4.39 9.65 12.18
C ALA A 107 -3.82 10.97 11.61
N ALA A 108 -2.66 11.42 12.11
CA ALA A 108 -2.03 12.63 11.63
C ALA A 108 -1.70 12.59 10.13
N GLY A 109 -1.83 13.73 9.45
CA GLY A 109 -1.59 13.85 8.01
C GLY A 109 -2.52 12.96 7.18
N ASN A 110 -1.94 12.03 6.41
CA ASN A 110 -2.68 11.06 5.58
C ASN A 110 -2.89 9.70 6.26
N GLY A 111 -2.57 9.61 7.55
CA GLY A 111 -2.62 8.39 8.33
C GLY A 111 -1.45 7.44 8.05
N SER A 112 -0.97 6.76 9.08
CA SER A 112 0.14 5.81 8.97
C SER A 112 0.09 4.72 10.04
N ILE A 113 0.65 3.56 9.73
CA ILE A 113 0.90 2.48 10.69
C ILE A 113 2.40 2.28 10.83
N ARG A 114 2.84 2.25 12.09
CA ARG A 114 4.21 1.95 12.48
C ARG A 114 4.27 0.70 13.34
N PHE A 115 5.38 -0.01 13.28
CA PHE A 115 5.63 -1.26 13.96
C PHE A 115 6.87 -1.17 14.85
N LYS A 116 6.80 -1.80 16.02
CA LYS A 116 7.94 -2.00 16.92
C LYS A 116 7.88 -3.38 17.55
N GLN A 117 9.04 -3.96 17.78
CA GLN A 117 9.21 -5.15 18.59
C GLN A 117 10.22 -4.90 19.71
N SER A 118 10.04 -5.55 20.85
CA SER A 118 10.85 -5.37 22.05
C SER A 118 10.76 -6.62 22.94
N PRO A 119 11.84 -6.99 23.64
CA PRO A 119 11.75 -8.00 24.72
C PRO A 119 11.02 -7.48 25.97
N TRP A 120 10.85 -6.16 26.11
CA TRP A 120 10.22 -5.48 27.25
C TRP A 120 8.89 -4.82 26.88
N GLU A 121 8.14 -4.36 27.89
CA GLU A 121 6.90 -3.60 27.69
C GLU A 121 7.03 -2.45 26.71
N ILE A 122 6.09 -2.39 25.78
CA ILE A 122 5.92 -1.28 24.85
C ILE A 122 4.80 -0.40 25.38
N LEU A 123 5.20 0.74 25.96
CA LEU A 123 4.30 1.78 26.40
C LEU A 123 3.86 2.66 25.22
N THR A 124 2.87 3.51 25.47
CA THR A 124 2.47 4.57 24.54
C THR A 124 3.68 5.44 24.20
N PRO A 125 4.10 5.51 22.92
CA PRO A 125 5.28 6.28 22.55
C PRO A 125 5.01 7.78 22.60
N THR A 126 6.04 8.55 22.93
CA THR A 126 6.07 9.98 22.65
C THR A 126 6.19 10.23 21.14
N PRO A 127 5.86 11.44 20.64
CA PRO A 127 6.02 11.75 19.22
C PRO A 127 7.44 11.52 18.67
N ALA A 128 8.47 11.81 19.48
CA ALA A 128 9.87 11.58 19.12
C ALA A 128 10.21 10.09 19.04
N GLU A 129 9.75 9.28 20.00
CA GLU A 129 9.97 7.83 19.98
C GLU A 129 9.25 7.17 18.81
N LEU A 130 8.04 7.62 18.49
CA LEU A 130 7.27 7.08 17.37
C LEU A 130 8.00 7.22 16.03
N LEU A 131 8.85 8.24 15.87
CA LEU A 131 9.68 8.39 14.67
C LEU A 131 10.76 7.31 14.53
N THR A 132 11.16 6.66 15.63
CA THR A 132 12.13 5.55 15.61
C THR A 132 11.50 4.20 15.26
N TRP A 133 10.17 4.11 15.28
CA TRP A 133 9.45 2.88 14.92
C TRP A 133 9.45 2.70 13.40
N THR A 134 9.46 1.44 12.97
CA THR A 134 9.44 1.09 11.55
C THR A 134 8.12 1.53 10.93
N LEU A 135 8.19 2.41 9.95
CA LEU A 135 7.02 2.77 9.16
C LEU A 135 6.66 1.62 8.21
N VAL A 136 5.51 1.00 8.44
CA VAL A 136 5.02 -0.09 7.60
C VAL A 136 4.22 0.46 6.43
N GLN A 137 3.39 1.47 6.68
CA GLN A 137 2.51 2.01 5.65
C GLN A 137 2.05 3.45 5.94
N ARG A 138 1.79 4.19 4.87
CA ARG A 138 1.18 5.53 4.85
C ARG A 138 -0.09 5.53 4.02
N GLY A 139 -0.90 6.57 4.17
CA GLY A 139 -2.13 6.72 3.39
C GLY A 139 -3.24 5.80 3.86
N ILE A 140 -3.26 5.51 5.16
CA ILE A 140 -4.25 4.64 5.77
C ILE A 140 -5.33 5.47 6.42
N LYS A 141 -6.59 5.18 6.08
CA LYS A 141 -7.75 5.78 6.74
C LYS A 141 -8.71 4.71 7.24
N PRO A 142 -9.39 4.94 8.38
CA PRO A 142 -10.48 4.07 8.80
C PRO A 142 -11.56 4.00 7.73
N VAL A 143 -12.19 2.84 7.60
CA VAL A 143 -13.47 2.79 6.90
C VAL A 143 -14.48 3.58 7.74
N PRO A 144 -15.33 4.45 7.15
CA PRO A 144 -16.27 5.27 7.91
C PRO A 144 -17.08 4.46 8.92
N GLY A 145 -17.13 4.95 10.16
CA GLY A 145 -17.83 4.29 11.27
C GLY A 145 -17.08 3.13 11.93
N THR A 146 -15.85 2.82 11.52
CA THR A 146 -15.04 1.75 12.12
C THR A 146 -13.62 2.20 12.44
N PRO A 147 -13.03 1.83 13.58
CA PRO A 147 -11.61 2.06 13.83
C PRO A 147 -10.72 1.18 12.93
N ILE A 148 -9.42 1.51 12.84
CA ILE A 148 -8.43 0.69 12.10
C ILE A 148 -8.33 -0.69 12.75
N PHE A 149 -8.12 -0.70 14.06
CA PHE A 149 -8.09 -1.88 14.91
C PHE A 149 -9.33 -1.90 15.80
N SER A 150 -9.98 -3.06 15.87
CA SER A 150 -11.02 -3.34 16.85
C SER A 150 -10.73 -4.70 17.49
N SER A 151 -11.10 -4.88 18.75
CA SER A 151 -10.90 -6.13 19.48
C SER A 151 -12.20 -6.60 20.11
N THR A 152 -12.56 -7.87 19.91
CA THR A 152 -13.71 -8.53 20.55
C THR A 152 -13.25 -9.88 21.09
N GLY A 153 -13.18 -10.01 22.42
CA GLY A 153 -12.64 -11.22 23.05
C GLY A 153 -11.21 -11.52 22.58
N GLN A 154 -11.00 -12.72 22.03
CA GLN A 154 -9.71 -13.18 21.50
C GLN A 154 -9.40 -12.72 20.07
N GLN A 155 -10.31 -11.98 19.44
CA GLN A 155 -10.19 -11.58 18.05
C GLN A 155 -9.79 -10.11 17.92
N VAL A 156 -8.84 -9.83 17.04
CA VAL A 156 -8.52 -8.50 16.53
C VAL A 156 -9.01 -8.41 15.09
N THR A 157 -9.82 -7.42 14.78
CA THR A 157 -10.29 -7.11 13.43
C THR A 157 -9.62 -5.84 12.94
N MET A 158 -9.09 -5.90 11.71
CA MET A 158 -8.48 -4.81 11.00
C MET A 158 -9.37 -4.40 9.85
N LYS A 159 -9.72 -3.11 9.75
CA LYS A 159 -10.55 -2.60 8.66
C LYS A 159 -10.12 -1.19 8.28
N PHE A 160 -9.54 -1.03 7.10
CA PHE A 160 -9.01 0.26 6.67
C PHE A 160 -8.98 0.40 5.14
N ASN A 161 -8.91 1.64 4.69
CA ASN A 161 -8.65 2.01 3.31
C ASN A 161 -7.18 2.37 3.15
N SER A 162 -6.52 1.75 2.17
CA SER A 162 -5.15 2.02 1.77
C SER A 162 -5.12 2.89 0.51
N LEU A 163 -4.33 3.96 0.53
CA LEU A 163 -4.15 4.87 -0.60
C LEU A 163 -2.67 5.22 -0.77
N VAL A 164 -2.07 4.83 -1.89
CA VAL A 164 -0.69 5.19 -2.27
C VAL A 164 -0.74 5.86 -3.64
N GLY A 165 -0.35 7.13 -3.76
CA GLY A 165 -0.47 7.86 -5.02
C GLY A 165 -1.92 8.19 -5.40
N VAL A 166 -2.21 8.32 -6.70
CA VAL A 166 -3.50 8.81 -7.20
C VAL A 166 -4.32 7.67 -7.80
N HIS A 167 -5.19 7.07 -6.97
CA HIS A 167 -6.16 6.06 -7.38
C HIS A 167 -7.33 6.00 -6.37
N PRO A 168 -8.46 5.34 -6.67
CA PRO A 168 -9.48 5.05 -5.66
C PRO A 168 -8.91 4.18 -4.53
N PRO A 169 -9.18 4.46 -3.25
CA PRO A 169 -8.62 3.68 -2.14
C PRO A 169 -8.95 2.19 -2.23
N VAL A 170 -8.02 1.34 -1.79
CA VAL A 170 -8.21 -0.11 -1.70
C VAL A 170 -8.65 -0.45 -0.28
N MET A 171 -9.82 -1.04 -0.13
CA MET A 171 -10.31 -1.50 1.17
C MET A 171 -9.63 -2.82 1.56
N ILE A 172 -9.12 -2.87 2.78
CA ILE A 172 -8.47 -4.03 3.38
C ILE A 172 -9.21 -4.37 4.66
N SER A 173 -9.61 -5.63 4.78
CA SER A 173 -10.35 -6.15 5.92
C SER A 173 -9.84 -7.54 6.26
N SER A 174 -9.43 -7.74 7.50
CA SER A 174 -9.10 -9.07 7.99
C SER A 174 -9.30 -9.19 9.50
N SER A 175 -9.21 -10.41 10.03
CA SER A 175 -9.31 -10.67 11.45
C SER A 175 -8.37 -11.79 11.88
N ALA A 176 -7.86 -11.67 13.10
CA ALA A 176 -6.96 -12.63 13.73
C ALA A 176 -7.53 -13.05 15.08
N THR A 177 -7.59 -14.35 15.34
CA THR A 177 -7.98 -14.87 16.65
C THR A 177 -6.77 -15.48 17.33
N SER A 178 -6.50 -15.05 18.57
CA SER A 178 -5.47 -15.64 19.42
C SER A 178 -5.77 -17.11 19.70
N ARG A 179 -4.74 -17.96 19.65
CA ARG A 179 -4.84 -19.40 19.96
C ARG A 179 -4.40 -19.75 21.38
N ALA A 180 -3.58 -18.91 22.00
CA ALA A 180 -2.93 -19.22 23.27
C ALA A 180 -3.52 -18.46 24.48
N GLY A 181 -4.49 -17.54 24.27
CA GLY A 181 -5.16 -16.85 25.37
C GLY A 181 -5.83 -15.52 25.02
N ALA A 182 -6.76 -15.12 25.89
CA ALA A 182 -7.71 -14.00 25.78
C ALA A 182 -7.15 -12.64 26.25
N PRO A 183 -7.90 -11.52 26.08
CA PRO A 183 -7.38 -10.18 26.30
C PRO A 183 -7.11 -9.97 27.79
N GLY A 184 -5.86 -9.65 28.08
CA GLY A 184 -5.33 -9.22 29.36
C GLY A 184 -4.12 -8.36 29.07
N SER A 185 -3.74 -7.46 29.99
CA SER A 185 -2.52 -6.65 29.82
C SER A 185 -1.36 -7.59 29.52
N PRO A 186 -0.77 -7.55 28.30
CA PRO A 186 0.37 -8.38 28.00
C PRO A 186 1.48 -7.99 28.97
N ILE A 187 1.84 -8.89 29.89
CA ILE A 187 3.04 -8.76 30.73
C ILE A 187 4.25 -9.05 29.84
N CYS A 188 4.60 -8.01 29.11
CA CYS A 188 5.93 -7.67 28.67
C CYS A 188 6.66 -6.97 29.84
#